data_AF-A0A521PJR0-F1
#
_entry.id   AF-A0A521PJR0-F1
#
_cell.length_a   1.000
_cell.length_b   1.000
_cell.length_c   1.000
_cell.angle_alpha   90.00
_cell.angle_beta   90.00
_cell.angle_gamma   90.00
#
_symmetry.space_group_name_H-M   'P 1'
#
loop_
_entity.id
_entity.type
_entity.pdbx_description
1 polymer ?
#
loop_
_entity_poly.entity_id
_entity_poly.type
_entity_poly.pdbx_seq_one_letter_code
_entity_poly.pdbx_strand_id
1 'polypeptide(L)' 'EFLGAFAGESSEPAALDELTRRLERGDFDLVAVGRAILQDPQWVAKVREGRTEELLPFERAALATLS' A
#
# COMPACT_ATOMS: atom_id res chain seq x y z
N GLU A 1 13.82 -7.65 16.37
CA GLU A 1 12.34 -7.66 16.43
C GLU A 1 11.64 -7.01 15.23
N PHE A 2 12.18 -5.98 14.58
CA PHE A 2 11.54 -5.30 13.41
C PHE A 2 11.23 -6.23 12.21
N LEU A 3 12.13 -7.15 11.85
CA LEU A 3 11.95 -8.05 10.70
C LEU A 3 10.94 -9.19 10.97
N GLY A 4 10.69 -9.53 12.24
CA GLY A 4 9.75 -10.59 12.63
C GLY A 4 8.29 -10.22 12.41
N ALA A 5 7.94 -8.93 12.54
CA ALA A 5 6.59 -8.41 12.30
C ALA A 5 6.14 -8.54 10.84
N PHE A 6 7.08 -8.70 9.92
CA PHE A 6 6.79 -8.83 8.50
C PHE A 6 6.93 -10.29 8.01
N ALA A 7 7.31 -11.24 8.88
CA ALA A 7 7.64 -12.63 8.56
C ALA A 7 6.40 -13.52 8.36
N GLY A 8 5.54 -13.20 7.40
CA GLY A 8 4.51 -14.11 6.90
C GLY A 8 3.39 -13.45 6.11
N GLU A 9 3.30 -12.12 6.17
CA GLU A 9 2.18 -11.38 5.58
C GLU A 9 2.49 -10.93 4.16
N SER A 10 1.95 -11.63 3.17
CA SER A 10 1.51 -10.96 1.95
C SER A 10 0.42 -9.96 2.36
N SER A 11 0.62 -8.69 2.09
CA SER A 11 -0.49 -7.74 2.16
C SER A 11 -1.12 -7.71 0.79
N GLU A 12 -2.29 -8.37 0.69
CA GLU A 12 -3.26 -8.00 -0.35
C GLU A 12 -3.44 -6.48 -0.29
N PRO A 13 -3.59 -5.79 -1.44
CA PRO A 13 -3.97 -4.39 -1.44
C PRO A 13 -5.18 -4.23 -0.51
N ALA A 14 -4.99 -3.55 0.62
CA ALA A 14 -6.10 -3.22 1.48
C ALA A 14 -7.12 -2.49 0.60
N ALA A 15 -8.40 -2.88 0.67
CA ALA A 15 -9.42 -2.33 -0.21
C ALA A 15 -9.41 -0.81 -0.06
N LEU A 16 -8.92 -0.12 -1.09
CA LEU A 16 -8.82 1.35 -1.13
C LEU A 16 -10.19 1.98 -0.86
N ASP A 17 -11.26 1.28 -1.21
CA ASP A 17 -12.65 1.65 -0.95
C ASP A 17 -12.93 1.86 0.54
N GLU A 18 -12.49 0.94 1.41
CA GLU A 18 -12.72 1.04 2.85
C GLU A 18 -11.87 2.16 3.47
N LEU A 19 -10.64 2.32 2.99
CA LEU A 19 -9.78 3.44 3.38
C LEU A 19 -10.43 4.78 3.00
N THR A 20 -10.94 4.88 1.78
CA THR A 20 -11.59 6.09 1.25
C THR A 20 -12.86 6.40 2.03
N ARG A 21 -13.71 5.39 2.28
CA ARG A 21 -14.92 5.55 3.08
C ARG A 21 -14.63 6.09 4.49
N ARG A 22 -13.56 5.62 5.13
CA ARG A 22 -13.16 6.09 6.47
C ARG A 22 -12.59 7.50 6.44
N LEU A 23 -11.84 7.85 5.39
CA LEU A 23 -11.34 9.20 5.15
C LEU A 23 -12.51 10.18 4.96
N GLU A 24 -13.49 9.85 4.12
CA GLU A 24 -14.70 10.66 3.87
C GLU A 24 -15.56 10.84 5.14
N ARG A 25 -15.57 9.83 6.02
CA ARG A 25 -16.24 9.90 7.32
C ARG A 25 -15.46 10.71 8.37
N GLY A 26 -14.22 11.11 8.07
CA GLY A 26 -13.38 11.90 8.96
C GLY A 26 -12.76 11.10 10.12
N ASP A 27 -12.54 9.79 9.95
CA ASP A 27 -11.86 8.98 10.96
C ASP A 27 -10.40 9.40 11.18
N PHE A 28 -9.78 10.02 10.17
CA PHE A 28 -8.40 10.48 10.15
C PHE A 28 -8.24 11.50 9.02
N ASP A 29 -7.24 12.38 9.15
CA ASP A 29 -6.97 13.43 8.16
C ASP A 29 -5.87 13.04 7.15
N LEU A 30 -5.04 12.05 7.49
CA LEU A 30 -3.88 11.65 6.70
C LEU A 30 -3.70 10.13 6.68
N VAL A 31 -3.22 9.62 5.54
CA VAL A 31 -2.89 8.21 5.34
C VAL A 31 -1.41 8.06 5.06
N ALA A 32 -0.72 7.25 5.87
CA ALA A 32 0.65 6.85 5.60
C ALA A 32 0.68 5.63 4.68
N VAL A 33 1.48 5.70 3.60
CA VAL A 33 1.67 4.60 2.65
C VAL A 33 3.13 4.17 2.72
N GLY A 34 3.39 2.90 3.02
CA GLY A 34 4.74 2.34 3.18
C GLY A 34 5.06 1.30 2.12
N ARG A 35 4.79 0.03 2.45
CA ARG A 35 5.11 -1.14 1.61
C ARG A 35 4.66 -1.03 0.15
N ALA A 36 3.52 -0.38 -0.11
CA ALA A 36 3.01 -0.20 -1.46
C ALA A 36 3.91 0.68 -2.34
N ILE A 37 4.53 1.72 -1.78
CA ILE A 37 5.47 2.59 -2.52
C ILE A 37 6.79 1.85 -2.82
N LEU A 38 7.24 0.98 -1.91
CA LEU A 38 8.46 0.18 -2.13
C LEU A 38 8.30 -0.84 -3.25
N GLN A 39 7.07 -1.34 -3.46
CA GLN A 39 6.76 -2.30 -4.52
C GLN A 39 6.44 -1.60 -5.85
N ASP A 40 5.73 -0.46 -5.80
CA ASP A 40 5.23 0.26 -6.97
C ASP A 40 5.57 1.76 -6.86
N PRO A 41 6.68 2.21 -7.46
CA PRO A 41 7.04 3.63 -7.45
C PRO A 41 5.99 4.55 -8.10
N GLN A 42 5.14 4.01 -8.98
CA GLN A 42 4.07 4.75 -9.67
C GLN A 42 2.74 4.69 -8.93
N TRP A 43 2.69 4.10 -7.73
CA TRP A 43 1.47 3.89 -6.94
C TRP A 43 0.59 5.13 -6.85
N VAL A 44 1.17 6.29 -6.52
CA VAL A 44 0.42 7.55 -6.37
C VAL A 44 -0.22 7.99 -7.70
N ALA A 45 0.50 7.86 -8.82
CA ALA A 45 -0.01 8.24 -10.12
C ALA A 45 -1.18 7.32 -10.55
N LYS A 46 -1.02 6.00 -10.36
CA LYS A 46 -2.07 5.01 -10.65
C LYS A 46 -3.32 5.25 -9.82
N VAL A 47 -3.18 5.47 -8.52
CA VAL A 47 -4.32 5.78 -7.62
C VAL A 47 -5.04 7.05 -8.07
N ARG A 48 -4.29 8.13 -8.37
CA ARG A 48 -4.88 9.39 -8.86
C ARG A 48 -5.63 9.21 -10.18
N GLU A 49 -5.17 8.30 -11.03
CA GLU A 49 -5.76 8.00 -12.34
C GLU A 49 -6.85 6.93 -12.29
N GLY A 50 -7.17 6.39 -11.11
CA GLY A 50 -8.17 5.34 -10.93
C GLY A 50 -7.72 3.94 -11.35
N ARG A 51 -6.44 3.76 -11.72
CA ARG A 51 -5.84 2.50 -12.19
C ARG A 51 -5.47 1.57 -11.03
N THR A 52 -6.41 1.36 -10.11
CA THR A 52 -6.19 0.63 -8.85
C THR A 52 -5.99 -0.88 -9.05
N GLU A 53 -6.52 -1.41 -10.14
CA GLU A 53 -6.35 -2.78 -10.62
C GLU A 53 -4.93 -3.07 -11.15
N GLU A 54 -4.17 -2.02 -11.48
CA GLU A 54 -2.78 -2.12 -11.93
C GLU A 54 -1.77 -2.03 -10.76
N LEU A 55 -2.25 -1.93 -9.52
CA LEU A 55 -1.39 -1.85 -8.35
C LEU A 55 -0.76 -3.20 -8.04
N LEU A 56 0.55 -3.20 -7.81
CA LEU A 56 1.29 -4.40 -7.49
C LEU A 56 1.12 -4.77 -6.00
N PRO A 57 0.79 -6.04 -5.68
CA PRO A 57 0.77 -6.51 -4.31
C PRO A 57 2.17 -6.50 -3.72
N PHE A 58 2.29 -6.22 -2.43
CA PHE A 58 3.58 -6.22 -1.76
C PHE A 58 4.19 -7.62 -1.69
N GLU A 59 5.42 -7.76 -2.18
CA GLU A 59 6.22 -8.97 -1.99
C GLU A 59 7.38 -8.71 -1.03
N ARG A 60 7.70 -9.68 -0.18
CA ARG A 60 8.83 -9.58 0.77
C ARG A 60 10.15 -9.25 0.05
N ALA A 61 10.33 -9.71 -1.18
CA ALA A 61 11.52 -9.46 -1.99
C ALA A 61 11.77 -7.95 -2.20
N ALA A 62 10.72 -7.12 -2.25
CA ALA A 62 10.84 -5.67 -2.38
C ALA A 62 11.50 -4.98 -1.16
N LEU A 63 11.62 -5.66 -0.02
CA LEU A 63 12.42 -5.13 1.10
C LEU A 63 13.93 -5.27 0.87
N ALA A 64 14.36 -6.16 -0.03
CA ALA A 64 15.76 -6.41 -0.31
C ALA A 64 16.32 -5.51 -1.42
N THR A 65 15.45 -4.87 -2.21
CA THR A 65 15.82 -4.05 -3.36
C THR A 65 14.97 -2.78 -3.38
N LEU A 66 15.60 -1.60 -3.37
CA LEU A 66 14.92 -0.35 -3.73
C LEU A 66 14.86 -0.27 -5.26
N SER A 67 13.69 -0.49 -5.84
CA SER A 67 13.43 -0.38 -7.29
C SER A 67 12.68 0.92 -7.60
#